data_AF-A0A516RB82-F1
#
_entry.id   AF-A0A516RB82-F1
#
_cell.length_a   1.000
_cell.length_b   1.000
_cell.length_c   1.000
_cell.angle_alpha   90.00
_cell.angle_beta   90.00
_cell.angle_gamma   90.00
#
_symmetry.space_group_name_H-M   'P 1'
#
loop_
_entity.id
_entity.type
_entity.pdbx_description
1 polymer ?
#
loop_
_entity_poly.entity_id
_entity_poly.type
_entity_poly.pdbx_seq_one_letter_code
_entity_poly.pdbx_strand_id
1 'polypeptide(L)'
;MPRGRHRHSPPLHRLLPPSAVAGFSVVCAGGAWLFAEPVVLRGLAAAAAASAVLGSVVMRRWDRAAGKRVAELGRARASEEWRYEERIAECESELDEARELRSRLENKLRSKRAELAALRNEHAALLRRYATAETERASALEGQRLLAIEATGPATRALPPASSEDSAAEETPEASLYERANAALDRLAERDAEPEPVSEAEPEPEDGHERAVGAQLMVPAAAVVVPAAQVRRTAGEGGFDFFGTKGAAPAALDAVQNEDLADVVGEEALAVHKAQAEAEFKPSDAVTDAERGVGQVIDLTAHDETEQIDLKGLRTALRA
;
A
#
# COMPACT_ATOMS: atom_id res chain seq x y z
N MET A 1 -6.38 -9.58 -20.65
CA MET A 1 -6.92 -10.74 -21.40
C MET A 1 -6.91 -10.46 -22.90
N PRO A 2 -5.90 -10.89 -23.66
CA PRO A 2 -5.90 -10.69 -25.09
C PRO A 2 -6.84 -11.73 -25.72
N ARG A 3 -8.03 -11.27 -26.14
CA ARG A 3 -8.94 -12.03 -27.00
C ARG A 3 -8.38 -12.05 -28.42
N GLY A 4 -7.29 -12.78 -28.61
CA GLY A 4 -6.74 -13.13 -29.91
C GLY A 4 -7.62 -14.15 -30.62
N ARG A 5 -8.83 -13.74 -31.03
CA ARG A 5 -9.65 -14.50 -31.98
C ARG A 5 -8.98 -14.44 -33.35
N HIS A 6 -7.91 -15.21 -33.53
CA HIS A 6 -7.37 -15.48 -34.85
C HIS A 6 -8.43 -16.29 -35.60
N ARG A 7 -9.10 -15.59 -36.53
CA ARG A 7 -9.95 -16.17 -37.55
C ARG A 7 -9.08 -17.06 -38.42
N HIS A 8 -8.88 -18.31 -38.00
CA HIS A 8 -8.41 -19.35 -38.88
C HIS A 8 -9.55 -19.66 -39.86
N SER A 9 -9.68 -18.85 -40.90
CA SER A 9 -10.38 -19.29 -42.11
C SER A 9 -9.64 -20.52 -42.62
N PRO A 10 -10.25 -21.71 -42.65
CA PRO A 10 -9.60 -22.90 -43.15
C PRO A 10 -9.18 -22.63 -44.59
N PRO A 11 -7.91 -22.81 -44.94
CA PRO A 11 -7.46 -22.50 -46.29
C PRO A 11 -8.16 -23.44 -47.27
N LEU A 12 -8.98 -22.87 -48.16
CA LEU A 12 -9.70 -23.58 -49.23
C LEU A 12 -8.75 -24.42 -50.09
N HIS A 13 -7.47 -24.04 -50.19
CA HIS A 13 -6.44 -24.80 -50.90
C HIS A 13 -6.17 -26.20 -50.33
N ARG A 14 -6.58 -26.50 -49.09
CA ARG A 14 -6.41 -27.84 -48.50
C ARG A 14 -7.48 -28.82 -48.98
N LEU A 15 -8.63 -28.36 -49.45
CA LEU A 15 -9.70 -29.27 -49.93
C LEU A 15 -9.59 -29.62 -51.42
N LEU A 16 -8.74 -28.91 -52.17
CA LEU A 16 -8.56 -29.13 -53.61
C LEU A 16 -7.97 -30.52 -53.95
N PRO A 17 -6.92 -31.03 -53.27
CA PRO A 17 -6.36 -32.34 -53.60
C PRO A 17 -7.32 -33.53 -53.39
N PRO A 18 -8.03 -33.68 -52.26
CA PRO A 18 -8.93 -34.81 -52.06
C PRO A 18 -10.20 -34.74 -52.92
N SER A 19 -10.71 -33.54 -53.20
CA SER A 19 -11.88 -33.37 -54.09
C SER A 19 -11.56 -33.72 -55.55
N ALA A 20 -10.35 -33.42 -56.03
CA ALA A 20 -9.92 -33.81 -57.37
C ALA A 20 -9.83 -35.33 -57.55
N VAL A 21 -9.30 -36.06 -56.55
CA VAL A 21 -9.21 -37.54 -56.59
C VAL A 21 -10.61 -38.18 -56.54
N ALA A 22 -11.52 -37.63 -55.73
CA ALA A 22 -12.92 -38.07 -55.70
C ALA A 22 -13.66 -37.74 -57.01
N GLY A 23 -13.42 -36.57 -57.61
CA GLY A 23 -13.98 -36.21 -58.91
C GLY A 23 -13.52 -37.17 -60.02
N PHE A 24 -12.24 -37.53 -60.03
CA PHE A 24 -11.69 -38.47 -61.00
C PHE A 24 -12.31 -39.88 -60.90
N SER A 25 -12.55 -40.36 -59.67
CA SER A 25 -13.17 -41.69 -59.47
C SER A 25 -14.63 -41.73 -59.96
N VAL A 26 -15.40 -40.67 -59.71
CA VAL A 26 -16.78 -40.52 -60.19
C VAL A 26 -16.83 -40.41 -61.71
N VAL A 27 -15.92 -39.65 -62.32
CA VAL A 27 -15.82 -39.53 -63.78
C VAL A 27 -15.46 -40.87 -64.43
N CYS A 28 -14.51 -41.62 -63.86
CA CYS A 28 -14.18 -42.96 -64.36
C CYS A 28 -15.36 -43.94 -64.23
N ALA A 29 -16.07 -43.91 -63.10
CA ALA A 29 -17.24 -44.76 -62.86
C ALA A 29 -18.41 -44.41 -63.81
N GLY A 30 -18.64 -43.12 -64.08
CA GLY A 30 -19.65 -42.66 -65.04
C GLY A 30 -19.27 -42.97 -66.49
N GLY A 31 -17.99 -42.86 -66.85
CA GLY A 31 -17.48 -43.23 -68.17
C GLY A 31 -17.71 -44.71 -68.50
N ALA A 32 -17.69 -45.59 -67.49
CA ALA A 32 -17.94 -47.02 -67.69
C ALA A 32 -19.36 -47.32 -68.19
N TRP A 33 -20.34 -46.42 -67.97
CA TRP A 33 -21.70 -46.57 -68.50
C TRP A 33 -21.84 -46.15 -69.96
N LEU A 34 -20.88 -45.41 -70.52
CA LEU A 34 -20.94 -44.86 -71.87
C LEU A 34 -20.24 -45.74 -72.92
N PHE A 35 -19.36 -46.66 -72.51
CA PHE A 35 -18.57 -47.51 -73.40
C PHE A 35 -18.85 -49.00 -73.19
N ALA A 36 -19.23 -49.71 -74.26
CA ALA A 36 -19.54 -51.15 -74.22
C ALA A 36 -18.33 -52.05 -74.56
N GLU A 37 -17.19 -51.47 -74.96
CA GLU A 37 -15.99 -52.24 -75.26
C GLU A 37 -15.36 -52.83 -73.98
N PRO A 38 -15.07 -54.15 -73.94
CA PRO A 38 -14.64 -54.83 -72.73
C PRO A 38 -13.26 -54.37 -72.23
N VAL A 39 -12.40 -53.90 -73.12
CA VAL A 39 -11.06 -53.38 -72.77
C VAL A 39 -11.18 -52.01 -72.08
N VAL A 40 -12.06 -51.14 -72.59
CA VAL A 40 -12.30 -49.78 -72.05
C VAL A 40 -12.93 -49.87 -70.65
N LEU A 41 -13.93 -50.74 -70.48
CA LEU A 41 -14.59 -51.00 -69.20
C LEU A 41 -13.59 -51.46 -68.11
N ARG A 42 -12.71 -52.40 -68.45
CA ARG A 42 -11.68 -52.91 -67.51
C ARG A 42 -10.66 -51.84 -67.14
N GLY A 43 -10.27 -51.00 -68.09
CA GLY A 43 -9.38 -49.86 -67.84
C GLY A 43 -9.98 -48.84 -66.88
N LEU A 44 -11.24 -48.45 -67.09
CA LEU A 44 -11.95 -47.50 -66.22
C LEU A 44 -12.19 -48.07 -64.82
N ALA A 45 -12.55 -49.36 -64.70
CA ALA A 45 -12.69 -50.02 -63.41
C ALA A 45 -11.36 -50.08 -62.64
N ALA A 46 -10.25 -50.39 -63.32
CA ALA A 46 -8.92 -50.38 -62.72
C ALA A 46 -8.50 -48.98 -62.25
N ALA A 47 -8.78 -47.94 -63.05
CA ALA A 47 -8.51 -46.55 -62.68
C ALA A 47 -9.34 -46.10 -61.46
N ALA A 48 -10.63 -46.47 -61.41
CA ALA A 48 -11.48 -46.20 -60.26
C ALA A 48 -10.96 -46.90 -58.99
N ALA A 49 -10.59 -48.18 -59.07
CA ALA A 49 -9.99 -48.92 -57.95
C ALA A 49 -8.66 -48.28 -57.48
N ALA A 50 -7.78 -47.90 -58.41
CA ALA A 50 -6.52 -47.22 -58.07
C ALA A 50 -6.76 -45.87 -57.37
N SER A 51 -7.74 -45.08 -57.83
CA SER A 51 -8.09 -43.80 -57.18
C SER A 51 -8.66 -43.99 -55.77
N ALA A 52 -9.45 -45.05 -55.53
CA ALA A 52 -9.96 -45.38 -54.21
C ALA A 52 -8.83 -45.77 -53.24
N VAL A 53 -7.87 -46.58 -53.70
CA VAL A 53 -6.68 -46.95 -52.92
C VAL A 53 -5.85 -45.71 -52.60
N LEU A 54 -5.56 -44.86 -53.60
CA LEU A 54 -4.83 -43.60 -53.40
C LEU A 54 -5.54 -42.67 -52.41
N GLY A 55 -6.86 -42.49 -52.55
CA GLY A 55 -7.68 -41.71 -51.62
C GLY A 55 -7.58 -42.23 -50.19
N SER A 56 -7.67 -43.56 -49.99
CA SER A 56 -7.57 -44.18 -48.67
C SER A 56 -6.19 -43.97 -48.02
N VAL A 57 -5.11 -44.03 -48.80
CA VAL A 57 -3.74 -43.82 -48.30
C VAL A 57 -3.53 -42.35 -47.91
N VAL A 58 -4.03 -41.41 -48.72
CA VAL A 58 -3.97 -39.97 -48.41
C VAL A 58 -4.74 -39.67 -47.12
N MET A 59 -5.97 -40.18 -46.98
CA MET A 59 -6.76 -39.99 -45.75
C MET A 59 -6.03 -40.55 -44.53
N ARG A 60 -5.49 -41.77 -44.62
CA ARG A 60 -4.75 -42.37 -43.50
C ARG A 60 -3.47 -41.60 -43.14
N ARG A 61 -2.80 -40.98 -44.13
CA ARG A 61 -1.66 -40.10 -43.88
C ARG A 61 -2.09 -38.77 -43.25
N TRP A 62 -3.24 -38.24 -43.64
CA TRP A 62 -3.82 -37.02 -43.09
C TRP A 62 -4.27 -37.21 -41.64
N ASP A 63 -4.95 -38.30 -41.33
CA ASP A 63 -5.36 -38.63 -39.95
C ASP A 63 -4.16 -38.73 -39.02
N ARG A 64 -3.08 -39.40 -39.47
CA ARG A 64 -1.83 -39.49 -38.71
C ARG A 64 -1.16 -38.14 -38.53
N ALA A 65 -1.14 -37.30 -39.56
CA ALA A 65 -0.54 -35.96 -39.48
C ALA A 65 -1.37 -35.02 -38.59
N ALA A 66 -2.70 -35.10 -38.65
CA ALA A 66 -3.61 -34.34 -37.80
C ALA A 66 -3.47 -34.76 -36.34
N GLY A 67 -3.43 -36.07 -36.04
CA GLY A 67 -3.23 -36.58 -34.70
C GLY A 67 -1.92 -36.11 -34.07
N LYS A 68 -0.81 -36.12 -34.84
CA LYS A 68 0.47 -35.57 -34.38
C LYS A 68 0.38 -34.09 -34.04
N ARG A 69 -0.21 -33.27 -34.92
CA ARG A 69 -0.40 -31.82 -34.68
C ARG A 69 -1.29 -31.54 -33.48
N VAL A 70 -2.38 -32.28 -33.29
CA VAL A 70 -3.25 -32.12 -32.12
C VAL A 70 -2.49 -32.48 -30.84
N ALA A 71 -1.69 -33.54 -30.86
CA ALA A 71 -0.86 -33.91 -29.71
C ALA A 71 0.22 -32.86 -29.42
N GLU A 72 0.86 -32.30 -30.44
CA GLU A 72 1.83 -31.20 -30.28
C GLU A 72 1.17 -29.93 -29.73
N LEU A 73 0.01 -29.53 -30.26
CA LEU A 73 -0.75 -28.39 -29.74
C LEU A 73 -1.25 -28.63 -28.31
N GLY A 74 -1.63 -29.86 -27.97
CA GLY A 74 -2.00 -30.23 -26.60
C GLY A 74 -0.83 -30.08 -25.64
N ARG A 75 0.37 -30.55 -26.02
CA ARG A 75 1.60 -30.37 -25.22
C ARG A 75 2.00 -28.91 -25.10
N ALA A 76 1.89 -28.14 -26.19
CA ALA A 76 2.19 -26.71 -26.18
C ALA A 76 1.25 -25.96 -25.22
N ARG A 77 -0.06 -26.21 -25.31
CA ARG A 77 -1.06 -25.60 -24.40
C ARG A 77 -0.81 -25.98 -22.95
N ALA A 78 -0.57 -27.25 -22.65
CA ALA A 78 -0.25 -27.69 -21.29
C ALA A 78 1.03 -27.00 -20.75
N SER A 79 2.04 -26.82 -21.60
CA SER A 79 3.26 -26.09 -21.21
C SER A 79 3.03 -24.59 -21.00
N GLU A 80 2.11 -23.99 -21.75
CA GLU A 80 1.73 -22.59 -21.58
C GLU A 80 0.90 -22.41 -20.31
N GLU A 81 -0.08 -23.27 -20.07
CA GLU A 81 -0.89 -23.29 -18.84
C GLU A 81 0.02 -23.37 -17.61
N TRP A 82 0.97 -24.30 -17.59
CA TRP A 82 1.94 -24.41 -16.51
C TRP A 82 2.78 -23.14 -16.32
N ARG A 83 3.26 -22.52 -17.41
CA ARG A 83 4.00 -21.24 -17.33
C ARG A 83 3.14 -20.09 -16.83
N TYR A 84 1.84 -20.09 -17.12
CA TYR A 84 0.92 -19.08 -16.60
C TYR A 84 0.64 -19.30 -15.13
N GLU A 85 0.46 -20.55 -14.69
CA GLU A 85 0.33 -20.90 -13.29
C GLU A 85 1.57 -20.47 -12.49
N GLU A 86 2.77 -20.70 -13.02
CA GLU A 86 4.01 -20.24 -12.40
C GLU A 86 4.06 -18.71 -12.26
N ARG A 87 3.72 -17.98 -13.33
CA ARG A 87 3.66 -16.51 -13.28
C ARG A 87 2.60 -15.98 -12.32
N ILE A 88 1.49 -16.70 -12.17
CA ILE A 88 0.47 -16.34 -11.19
C ILE A 88 1.04 -16.53 -9.77
N ALA A 89 1.73 -17.64 -9.51
CA ALA A 89 2.38 -17.88 -8.23
C ALA A 89 3.46 -16.82 -7.91
N GLU A 90 4.30 -16.45 -8.89
CA GLU A 90 5.28 -15.36 -8.75
C GLU A 90 4.60 -14.03 -8.40
N CYS A 91 3.52 -13.67 -9.12
CA CYS A 91 2.76 -12.45 -8.81
C CYS A 91 2.10 -12.50 -7.42
N GLU A 92 1.60 -13.66 -6.99
CA GLU A 92 1.03 -13.83 -5.65
C GLU A 92 2.10 -13.64 -4.56
N SER A 93 3.30 -14.20 -4.76
CA SER A 93 4.42 -13.98 -3.83
C SER A 93 4.86 -12.52 -3.78
N GLU A 94 4.95 -11.83 -4.94
CA GLU A 94 5.29 -10.40 -4.99
C GLU A 94 4.23 -9.54 -4.28
N LEU A 95 2.94 -9.91 -4.37
CA LEU A 95 1.87 -9.23 -3.65
C LEU A 95 1.99 -9.41 -2.13
N ASP A 96 2.35 -10.59 -1.67
CA ASP A 96 2.56 -10.85 -0.24
C ASP A 96 3.78 -10.11 0.30
N GLU A 97 4.89 -10.08 -0.44
CA GLU A 97 6.06 -9.25 -0.11
C GLU A 97 5.70 -7.76 -0.04
N ALA A 98 4.91 -7.25 -1.00
CA ALA A 98 4.46 -5.87 -0.98
C ALA A 98 3.56 -5.56 0.23
N ARG A 99 2.69 -6.50 0.63
CA ARG A 99 1.85 -6.37 1.84
C ARG A 99 2.69 -6.34 3.11
N GLU A 100 3.74 -7.15 3.20
CA GLU A 100 4.68 -7.12 4.32
C GLU A 100 5.46 -5.82 4.39
N LEU A 101 5.98 -5.33 3.26
CA LEU A 101 6.67 -4.04 3.23
C LEU A 101 5.75 -2.91 3.66
N ARG A 102 4.50 -2.92 3.19
CA ARG A 102 3.48 -1.96 3.62
C ARG A 102 3.25 -2.03 5.13
N SER A 103 3.07 -3.22 5.71
CA SER A 103 2.82 -3.34 7.15
C SER A 103 4.02 -2.87 7.98
N ARG A 104 5.25 -3.17 7.56
CA ARG A 104 6.49 -2.67 8.18
C ARG A 104 6.57 -1.15 8.13
N LEU A 105 6.26 -0.53 6.99
CA LEU A 105 6.26 0.93 6.84
C LEU A 105 5.15 1.60 7.67
N GLU A 106 3.95 1.02 7.71
CA GLU A 106 2.87 1.52 8.55
C GLU A 106 3.24 1.46 10.04
N ASN A 107 3.90 0.40 10.50
CA ASN A 107 4.37 0.28 11.88
C ASN A 107 5.43 1.33 12.21
N LYS A 108 6.40 1.56 11.33
CA LYS A 108 7.39 2.65 11.49
C LYS A 108 6.72 4.02 11.53
N LEU A 109 5.73 4.26 10.68
CA LEU A 109 5.00 5.53 10.66
C LEU A 109 4.16 5.71 11.93
N ARG A 110 3.51 4.66 12.43
CA ARG A 110 2.83 4.67 13.74
C ARG A 110 3.80 4.97 14.87
N SER A 111 4.97 4.34 14.90
CA SER A 111 5.98 4.59 15.94
C SER A 111 6.49 6.03 15.88
N LYS A 112 6.80 6.57 14.69
CA LYS A 112 7.21 7.97 14.53
C LYS A 112 6.13 8.96 14.93
N ARG A 113 4.85 8.68 14.64
CA ARG A 113 3.74 9.51 15.14
C ARG A 113 3.63 9.49 16.66
N ALA A 114 3.86 8.33 17.28
CA ALA A 114 3.87 8.21 18.74
C ALA A 114 5.05 8.97 19.37
N GLU A 115 6.26 8.86 18.79
CA GLU A 115 7.44 9.62 19.21
C GLU A 115 7.19 11.14 19.14
N LEU A 116 6.60 11.63 18.04
CA LEU A 116 6.25 13.05 17.90
C LEU A 116 5.20 13.50 18.92
N ALA A 117 4.22 12.66 19.23
CA ALA A 117 3.23 12.95 20.28
C ALA A 117 3.89 13.01 21.66
N ALA A 118 4.82 12.08 21.96
CA ALA A 118 5.59 12.07 23.19
C ALA A 118 6.43 13.36 23.35
N LEU A 119 7.19 13.76 22.33
CA LEU A 119 7.98 14.99 22.34
C LEU A 119 7.13 16.25 22.54
N ARG A 120 5.94 16.31 21.91
CA ARG A 120 4.99 17.42 22.13
C ARG A 120 4.50 17.47 23.57
N ASN A 121 4.24 16.32 24.18
CA ASN A 121 3.82 16.23 25.58
C ASN A 121 4.96 16.61 26.54
N GLU A 122 6.20 16.19 26.26
CA GLU A 122 7.40 16.59 27.01
C GLU A 122 7.62 18.10 26.92
N HIS A 123 7.48 18.70 25.74
CA HIS A 123 7.57 20.14 25.55
C HIS A 123 6.50 20.89 26.35
N ALA A 124 5.25 20.44 26.31
CA ALA A 124 4.19 21.01 27.13
C ALA A 124 4.47 20.88 28.64
N ALA A 125 5.06 19.76 29.07
CA ALA A 125 5.46 19.56 30.46
C ALA A 125 6.61 20.51 30.87
N LEU A 126 7.61 20.71 30.00
CA LEU A 126 8.69 21.67 30.20
C LEU A 126 8.17 23.10 30.34
N LEU A 127 7.24 23.53 29.47
CA LEU A 127 6.62 24.85 29.56
C LEU A 127 5.86 25.05 30.87
N ARG A 128 5.11 24.03 31.33
CA ARG A 128 4.43 24.09 32.64
C ARG A 128 5.43 24.24 33.79
N ARG A 129 6.52 23.45 33.79
CA ARG A 129 7.57 23.54 34.82
C ARG A 129 8.29 24.89 34.81
N TYR A 130 8.53 25.46 33.64
CA TYR A 130 9.13 26.78 33.52
C TYR A 130 8.18 27.87 34.03
N ALA A 131 6.89 27.80 33.64
CA ALA A 131 5.88 28.72 34.13
C ALA A 131 5.74 28.65 35.65
N THR A 132 5.71 27.46 36.25
CA THR A 132 5.66 27.33 37.72
C THR A 132 6.91 27.90 38.37
N ALA A 133 8.10 27.59 37.83
CA ALA A 133 9.35 28.14 38.35
C ALA A 133 9.39 29.67 38.27
N GLU A 134 8.86 30.27 37.20
CA GLU A 134 8.80 31.72 37.07
C GLU A 134 7.77 32.36 38.03
N THR A 135 6.61 31.72 38.23
CA THR A 135 5.64 32.17 39.24
C THR A 135 6.17 32.05 40.68
N GLU A 136 6.97 31.01 40.97
CA GLU A 136 7.64 30.82 42.25
C GLU A 136 8.72 31.89 42.48
N ARG A 137 9.48 32.27 41.44
CA ARG A 137 10.44 33.38 41.52
C ARG A 137 9.74 34.71 41.76
N ALA A 138 8.64 34.98 41.05
CA ALA A 138 7.87 36.21 41.23
C ALA A 138 7.29 36.31 42.65
N SER A 139 6.69 35.23 43.16
CA SER A 139 6.14 35.20 44.52
C SER A 139 7.23 35.31 45.60
N ALA A 140 8.42 34.75 45.37
CA ALA A 140 9.56 34.95 46.27
C ALA A 140 10.01 36.42 46.33
N LEU A 141 10.05 37.12 45.18
CA LEU A 141 10.39 38.54 45.13
C LEU A 141 9.30 39.42 45.76
N GLU A 142 8.02 39.10 45.56
CA GLU A 142 6.91 39.76 46.25
C GLU A 142 6.95 39.53 47.76
N GLY A 143 7.25 38.30 48.20
CA GLY A 143 7.47 37.99 49.60
C GLY A 143 8.60 38.83 50.22
N GLN A 144 9.73 38.98 49.51
CA GLN A 144 10.82 39.87 49.94
C GLN A 144 10.41 41.34 50.00
N ARG A 145 9.61 41.81 49.03
CA ARG A 145 9.07 43.19 49.03
C ARG A 145 8.15 43.43 50.22
N LEU A 146 7.24 42.51 50.51
CA LEU A 146 6.33 42.60 51.66
C LEU A 146 7.10 42.62 52.98
N LEU A 147 8.09 41.74 53.14
CA LEU A 147 8.95 41.74 54.33
C LEU A 147 9.75 43.04 54.48
N ALA A 148 10.23 43.63 53.38
CA ALA A 148 10.90 44.93 53.41
C ALA A 148 9.95 46.07 53.81
N ILE A 149 8.71 46.05 53.33
CA ILE A 149 7.66 47.00 53.75
C ILE A 149 7.33 46.83 55.24
N GLU A 150 7.23 45.59 55.74
CA GLU A 150 7.00 45.34 57.17
C GLU A 150 8.18 45.79 58.04
N ALA A 151 9.42 45.56 57.58
CA ALA A 151 10.64 45.98 58.27
C ALA A 151 10.84 47.51 58.25
N THR A 152 10.35 48.19 57.20
CA THR A 152 10.30 49.66 57.11
C THR A 152 8.99 50.24 57.68
N GLY A 153 8.03 49.37 58.02
CA GLY A 153 6.83 49.67 58.78
C GLY A 153 7.18 50.03 60.22
N PRO A 154 6.38 50.89 60.87
CA PRO A 154 6.90 51.77 61.92
C PRO A 154 7.28 51.00 63.18
N ALA A 155 8.58 50.86 63.42
CA ALA A 155 9.10 50.82 64.78
C ALA A 155 8.70 52.15 65.45
N THR A 156 7.75 52.06 66.40
CA THR A 156 7.33 53.15 67.29
C THR A 156 6.84 54.43 66.60
N ARG A 157 5.57 54.47 66.17
CA ARG A 157 4.81 55.73 66.20
C ARG A 157 4.43 56.01 67.66
N ALA A 158 5.40 56.42 68.47
CA ALA A 158 5.12 57.24 69.64
C ALA A 158 4.55 58.56 69.10
N LEU A 159 3.23 58.70 69.15
CA LEU A 159 2.51 59.90 68.73
C LEU A 159 3.02 61.11 69.52
N PRO A 160 3.62 62.14 68.89
CA PRO A 160 3.50 63.48 69.43
C PRO A 160 2.09 64.01 69.13
N PRO A 161 1.48 64.80 70.03
CA PRO A 161 0.11 65.26 69.87
C PRO A 161 -0.02 66.17 68.64
N ALA A 162 -1.20 66.07 68.02
CA ALA A 162 -1.58 66.74 66.79
C ALA A 162 -1.23 68.23 66.77
N SER A 163 -0.54 68.64 65.70
CA SER A 163 -0.57 70.00 65.19
C SER A 163 -1.09 69.91 63.76
N SER A 164 -2.27 70.49 63.56
CA SER A 164 -2.98 70.60 62.29
C SER A 164 -2.31 71.65 61.41
N GLU A 165 -1.74 71.20 60.29
CA GLU A 165 -1.27 71.92 59.08
C GLU A 165 -0.56 70.80 58.29
N ASP A 166 -1.00 70.28 57.14
CA ASP A 166 -1.49 70.93 55.94
C ASP A 166 -2.38 69.94 55.17
N SER A 167 -3.24 70.48 54.30
CA SER A 167 -4.19 69.71 53.49
C SER A 167 -3.49 68.63 52.65
N ALA A 168 -3.89 67.38 52.85
CA ALA A 168 -3.67 66.30 51.90
C ALA A 168 -4.38 66.69 50.60
N ALA A 169 -3.61 67.19 49.63
CA ALA A 169 -4.05 67.30 48.26
C ALA A 169 -4.35 65.88 47.75
N GLU A 170 -5.58 65.65 47.33
CA GLU A 170 -5.97 64.49 46.56
C GLU A 170 -5.02 64.39 45.36
N GLU A 171 -4.12 63.40 45.37
CA GLU A 171 -3.27 63.05 44.24
C GLU A 171 -4.14 62.45 43.13
N THR A 172 -4.79 63.32 42.37
CA THR A 172 -5.26 62.97 41.03
C THR A 172 -4.01 62.62 40.21
N PRO A 173 -3.92 61.43 39.61
CA PRO A 173 -2.77 61.07 38.79
C PRO A 173 -2.64 62.10 37.67
N GLU A 174 -1.56 62.86 37.72
CA GLU A 174 -1.26 63.94 36.80
C GLU A 174 -1.34 63.42 35.36
N ALA A 175 -1.99 64.14 34.45
CA ALA A 175 -2.17 63.72 33.05
C ALA A 175 -0.84 63.34 32.36
N SER A 176 0.26 63.90 32.85
CA SER A 176 1.64 63.61 32.46
C SER A 176 2.04 62.13 32.63
N LEU A 177 1.45 61.42 33.60
CA LEU A 177 1.72 60.00 33.86
C LEU A 177 1.06 59.09 32.83
N TYR A 178 -0.17 59.42 32.41
CA TYR A 178 -0.89 58.67 31.39
C TYR A 178 -0.27 58.82 30.01
N GLU A 179 0.20 60.03 29.66
CA GLU A 179 0.96 60.25 28.42
C GLU A 179 2.28 59.45 28.41
N ARG A 180 2.97 59.40 29.55
CA ARG A 180 4.23 58.65 29.68
C ARG A 180 4.02 57.13 29.60
N ALA A 181 2.88 56.64 30.11
CA ALA A 181 2.49 55.23 30.00
C ALA A 181 2.12 54.86 28.56
N ASN A 182 1.38 55.70 27.85
CA ASN A 182 1.03 55.48 26.45
C ASN A 182 2.28 55.49 25.55
N ALA A 183 3.20 56.44 25.75
CA ALA A 183 4.47 56.48 25.03
C ALA A 183 5.41 55.30 25.33
N ALA A 184 5.17 54.54 26.41
CA ALA A 184 5.89 53.30 26.70
C ALA A 184 5.25 52.09 26.00
N LEU A 185 3.92 52.07 25.86
CA LEU A 185 3.20 51.04 25.12
C LEU A 185 3.48 51.10 23.61
N ASP A 186 3.56 52.30 23.04
CA ASP A 186 3.86 52.48 21.61
C ASP A 186 5.26 51.94 21.26
N ARG A 187 6.26 52.18 22.12
CA ARG A 187 7.63 51.66 21.94
C ARG A 187 7.74 50.14 22.05
N LEU A 188 6.83 49.50 22.81
CA LEU A 188 6.76 48.04 22.89
C LEU A 188 6.12 47.45 21.63
N ALA A 189 5.08 48.10 21.10
CA ALA A 189 4.43 47.68 19.86
C ALA A 189 5.33 47.82 18.63
N GLU A 190 6.17 48.87 18.57
CA GLU A 190 7.14 49.05 17.48
C GLU A 190 8.27 48.01 17.51
N ARG A 191 8.72 47.63 18.71
CA ARG A 191 9.76 46.60 18.90
C ARG A 191 9.31 45.20 18.47
N ASP A 192 8.03 44.87 18.60
CA ASP A 192 7.46 43.60 18.12
C ASP A 192 7.16 43.61 16.61
N ALA A 193 7.26 44.77 15.94
CA ALA A 193 6.97 44.95 14.52
C ALA A 193 8.21 44.97 13.61
N GLU A 194 9.43 45.05 14.15
CA GLU A 194 10.67 44.98 13.37
C GLU A 194 11.23 43.53 13.32
N PRO A 195 11.20 42.86 12.16
CA PRO A 195 11.97 41.64 11.95
C PRO A 195 13.46 41.97 11.72
N GLU A 196 14.32 41.49 12.60
CA GLU A 196 15.80 41.50 12.47
C GLU A 196 16.26 40.90 11.13
N PRO A 197 17.09 41.61 10.33
CA PRO A 197 17.75 41.04 9.16
C PRO A 197 19.09 40.41 9.54
N VAL A 198 19.18 39.08 9.45
CA VAL A 198 20.46 38.38 9.53
C VAL A 198 21.11 38.41 8.13
N SER A 199 22.16 39.21 7.97
CA SER A 199 23.04 39.19 6.79
C SER A 199 24.36 38.50 7.11
N GLU A 200 24.67 37.42 6.39
CA GLU A 200 26.03 36.94 6.17
C GLU A 200 26.25 36.82 4.65
N ALA A 201 27.29 37.49 4.15
CA ALA A 201 27.75 37.46 2.76
C ALA A 201 29.03 36.61 2.66
N GLU A 202 29.01 35.54 1.84
CA GLU A 202 29.76 35.36 0.56
C GLU A 202 31.09 34.56 0.71
N PRO A 203 31.64 33.85 -0.33
CA PRO A 203 31.49 34.10 -1.77
C PRO A 203 31.29 32.88 -2.72
N GLU A 204 30.90 33.23 -3.96
CA GLU A 204 30.99 32.57 -5.29
C GLU A 204 32.25 31.68 -5.52
N PRO A 205 32.26 30.67 -6.44
CA PRO A 205 32.28 31.01 -7.88
C PRO A 205 31.83 29.97 -8.96
N GLU A 206 31.74 30.50 -10.20
CA GLU A 206 31.97 29.94 -11.56
C GLU A 206 30.90 29.12 -12.33
N ASP A 207 30.43 29.78 -13.40
CA ASP A 207 30.32 29.35 -14.81
C ASP A 207 29.92 27.91 -15.20
N GLY A 208 28.71 27.83 -15.78
CA GLY A 208 28.50 27.23 -17.11
C GLY A 208 28.37 25.70 -17.20
N HIS A 209 27.22 25.20 -17.66
CA HIS A 209 27.08 24.36 -18.87
C HIS A 209 25.59 24.03 -19.15
N GLU A 210 25.20 24.35 -20.39
CA GLU A 210 24.38 23.54 -21.30
C GLU A 210 22.89 23.23 -21.01
N ARG A 211 22.05 23.98 -21.75
CA ARG A 211 21.14 23.46 -22.80
C ARG A 211 20.03 22.48 -22.35
N ALA A 212 18.92 23.04 -21.88
CA ALA A 212 17.63 22.34 -21.86
C ALA A 212 17.07 22.21 -23.30
N VAL A 213 17.27 21.04 -23.91
CA VAL A 213 16.60 20.61 -25.14
C VAL A 213 15.19 20.12 -24.79
N GLY A 214 14.21 20.59 -25.56
CA GLY A 214 12.79 20.44 -25.27
C GLY A 214 12.26 19.01 -25.20
N ALA A 215 11.39 18.77 -24.22
CA ALA A 215 10.44 17.66 -24.23
C ALA A 215 9.05 18.24 -24.48
N GLN A 216 8.60 18.16 -25.72
CA GLN A 216 7.21 18.38 -26.11
C GLN A 216 6.38 17.21 -25.58
N LEU A 217 5.71 17.39 -24.45
CA LEU A 217 4.68 16.47 -23.97
C LEU A 217 3.41 16.69 -24.81
N MET A 218 3.21 15.77 -25.73
CA MET A 218 2.03 15.66 -26.58
C MET A 218 0.87 15.13 -25.72
N VAL A 219 -0.08 16.00 -25.38
CA VAL A 219 -1.34 15.65 -24.71
C VAL A 219 -2.30 15.06 -25.75
N PRO A 220 -2.85 13.84 -25.58
CA PRO A 220 -3.96 13.40 -26.42
C PRO A 220 -5.29 14.02 -25.94
N ALA A 221 -6.07 14.44 -26.93
CA ALA A 221 -7.34 15.13 -26.82
C ALA A 221 -8.42 14.36 -26.04
N ALA A 222 -9.25 15.13 -25.34
CA ALA A 222 -10.38 14.68 -24.55
C ALA A 222 -11.45 13.95 -25.39
N ALA A 223 -11.86 12.77 -24.93
CA ALA A 223 -13.04 12.07 -25.41
C ALA A 223 -14.28 12.54 -24.63
N VAL A 224 -15.26 13.09 -25.35
CA VAL A 224 -16.57 13.51 -24.83
C VAL A 224 -17.37 12.27 -24.39
N VAL A 225 -17.75 12.23 -23.11
CA VAL A 225 -18.68 11.24 -22.56
C VAL A 225 -20.11 11.75 -22.74
N VAL A 226 -20.93 11.00 -23.48
CA VAL A 226 -22.36 11.23 -23.65
C VAL A 226 -23.10 10.80 -22.38
N PRO A 227 -23.98 11.62 -21.78
CA PRO A 227 -24.76 11.20 -20.61
C PRO A 227 -25.89 10.26 -21.04
N ALA A 228 -25.98 9.09 -20.40
CA ALA A 228 -27.10 8.18 -20.56
C ALA A 228 -28.39 8.80 -19.98
N ALA A 229 -29.49 8.64 -20.72
CA ALA A 229 -30.81 9.17 -20.42
C ALA A 229 -31.31 8.75 -19.02
N GLN A 230 -31.84 9.72 -18.27
CA GLN A 230 -32.43 9.52 -16.95
C GLN A 230 -33.77 8.79 -17.05
N VAL A 231 -33.84 7.57 -16.49
CA VAL A 231 -35.10 6.88 -16.22
C VAL A 231 -35.77 7.55 -15.01
N ARG A 232 -36.97 8.11 -15.22
CA ARG A 232 -37.80 8.69 -14.15
C ARG A 232 -38.25 7.59 -13.19
N ARG A 233 -37.87 7.69 -11.92
CA ARG A 233 -38.48 6.91 -10.83
C ARG A 233 -39.75 7.61 -10.37
N THR A 234 -40.83 6.86 -10.32
CA THR A 234 -42.12 7.24 -9.72
C THR A 234 -41.95 7.53 -8.23
N ALA A 235 -42.64 8.56 -7.76
CA ALA A 235 -42.70 8.95 -6.36
C ALA A 235 -43.25 7.79 -5.50
N GLY A 236 -42.42 7.29 -4.59
CA GLY A 236 -42.83 6.49 -3.44
C GLY A 236 -42.42 7.26 -2.20
N GLU A 237 -43.37 7.46 -1.31
CA GLU A 237 -43.29 8.27 -0.10
C GLU A 237 -42.07 7.93 0.76
N GLY A 238 -41.45 8.99 1.29
CA GLY A 238 -40.23 8.90 2.10
C GLY A 238 -40.45 8.22 3.44
N GLY A 239 -39.46 7.42 3.82
CA GLY A 239 -39.29 6.86 5.16
C GLY A 239 -37.85 6.41 5.34
N PHE A 240 -36.93 7.38 5.45
CA PHE A 240 -35.55 7.08 5.82
C PHE A 240 -35.52 6.75 7.32
N ASP A 241 -35.29 5.49 7.66
CA ASP A 241 -35.08 5.02 9.03
C ASP A 241 -33.57 4.91 9.29
N PHE A 242 -33.02 5.86 10.04
CA PHE A 242 -31.59 5.96 10.33
C PHE A 242 -31.14 5.00 11.44
N PHE A 243 -32.06 4.41 12.22
CA PHE A 243 -31.74 3.50 13.32
C PHE A 243 -32.43 2.13 13.25
N GLY A 244 -33.32 1.90 12.28
CA GLY A 244 -33.78 0.54 11.92
C GLY A 244 -34.60 -0.18 13.01
N THR A 245 -35.46 0.51 13.74
CA THR A 245 -36.20 -0.08 14.88
C THR A 245 -37.72 -0.06 14.74
N LYS A 246 -38.26 -0.21 13.53
CA LYS A 246 -39.67 -0.59 13.37
C LYS A 246 -39.80 -1.91 12.60
N GLY A 247 -39.78 -3.00 13.35
CA GLY A 247 -40.14 -4.33 12.82
C GLY A 247 -39.88 -5.54 13.72
N ALA A 248 -39.15 -5.41 14.83
CA ALA A 248 -38.86 -6.55 15.71
C ALA A 248 -39.62 -6.45 17.04
N ALA A 249 -40.42 -7.47 17.33
CA ALA A 249 -41.02 -7.66 18.64
C ALA A 249 -39.94 -7.98 19.70
N PRO A 250 -40.04 -7.46 20.93
CA PRO A 250 -38.93 -7.46 21.90
C PRO A 250 -38.60 -8.83 22.50
N ALA A 251 -39.43 -9.86 22.32
CA ALA A 251 -39.25 -11.15 22.97
C ALA A 251 -38.31 -12.14 22.23
N ALA A 252 -37.89 -11.83 21.01
CA ALA A 252 -37.03 -12.72 20.20
C ALA A 252 -35.54 -12.31 20.20
N LEU A 253 -35.20 -11.13 20.75
CA LEU A 253 -33.82 -10.62 20.80
C LEU A 253 -33.11 -10.96 22.12
N ASP A 254 -33.85 -11.12 23.22
CA ASP A 254 -33.26 -11.50 24.53
C ASP A 254 -32.78 -12.96 24.57
N ALA A 255 -33.26 -13.82 23.67
CA ALA A 255 -32.79 -15.21 23.57
C ALA A 255 -31.51 -15.37 22.73
N VAL A 256 -31.23 -14.44 21.82
CA VAL A 256 -30.03 -14.46 20.96
C VAL A 256 -28.87 -13.68 21.58
N GLN A 257 -29.17 -12.71 22.46
CA GLN A 257 -28.14 -11.91 23.14
C GLN A 257 -27.49 -12.62 24.35
N ASN A 258 -28.09 -13.69 24.86
CA ASN A 258 -27.55 -14.48 25.97
C ASN A 258 -26.80 -15.74 25.52
N GLU A 259 -26.61 -15.95 24.22
CA GLU A 259 -25.64 -16.91 23.71
C GLU A 259 -24.31 -16.18 23.49
N ASP A 260 -23.39 -16.44 24.41
CA ASP A 260 -22.05 -15.88 24.46
C ASP A 260 -21.23 -16.33 23.24
N LEU A 261 -21.21 -15.49 22.21
CA LEU A 261 -20.47 -15.69 20.96
C LEU A 261 -18.94 -15.65 21.15
N ALA A 262 -18.45 -15.49 22.39
CA ALA A 262 -17.03 -15.51 22.70
C ALA A 262 -16.43 -16.94 22.73
N ASP A 263 -17.25 -17.99 22.84
CA ASP A 263 -16.79 -19.39 22.91
C ASP A 263 -17.03 -20.19 21.61
N VAL A 264 -17.12 -19.52 20.45
CA VAL A 264 -17.20 -20.19 19.13
C VAL A 264 -15.81 -20.46 18.55
N VAL A 265 -14.88 -20.93 19.39
CA VAL A 265 -13.85 -21.85 18.91
C VAL A 265 -14.52 -23.21 18.99
N GLY A 266 -15.03 -23.72 17.86
CA GLY A 266 -15.69 -25.02 17.82
C GLY A 266 -14.86 -26.06 18.57
N GLU A 267 -15.50 -26.91 19.37
CA GLU A 267 -14.83 -27.93 20.20
C GLU A 267 -13.79 -28.75 19.41
N GLU A 268 -13.97 -28.85 18.09
CA GLU A 268 -13.03 -29.46 17.14
C GLU A 268 -11.66 -28.73 17.06
N ALA A 269 -11.61 -27.40 17.14
CA ALA A 269 -10.36 -26.63 17.11
C ALA A 269 -9.60 -26.67 18.44
N LEU A 270 -10.31 -26.70 19.58
CA LEU A 270 -9.70 -26.92 20.89
C LEU A 270 -9.17 -28.36 21.05
N ALA A 271 -9.84 -29.35 20.48
CA ALA A 271 -9.36 -30.73 20.48
C ALA A 271 -8.06 -30.89 19.65
N VAL A 272 -7.94 -30.21 18.51
CA VAL A 272 -6.71 -30.21 17.70
C VAL A 272 -5.57 -29.52 18.44
N HIS A 273 -5.80 -28.35 19.05
CA HIS A 273 -4.75 -27.63 19.77
C HIS A 273 -4.31 -28.33 21.07
N LYS A 274 -5.23 -29.02 21.75
CA LYS A 274 -4.93 -29.85 22.93
C LYS A 274 -4.15 -31.12 22.57
N ALA A 275 -4.51 -31.79 21.47
CA ALA A 275 -3.74 -32.93 20.96
C ALA A 275 -2.33 -32.53 20.47
N GLN A 276 -2.18 -31.33 19.90
CA GLN A 276 -0.86 -30.81 19.51
C GLN A 276 0.00 -30.44 20.72
N ALA A 277 -0.59 -29.80 21.74
CA ALA A 277 0.12 -29.45 22.98
C ALA A 277 0.54 -30.69 23.80
N GLU A 278 -0.29 -31.75 23.83
CA GLU A 278 0.03 -33.01 24.50
C GLU A 278 1.09 -33.85 23.73
N ALA A 279 1.22 -33.66 22.41
CA ALA A 279 2.25 -34.31 21.59
C ALA A 279 3.62 -33.60 21.63
N GLU A 280 3.63 -32.29 21.92
CA GLU A 280 4.85 -31.47 21.96
C GLU A 280 5.52 -31.48 23.35
N PHE A 281 4.79 -31.87 24.41
CA PHE A 281 5.37 -32.10 25.73
C PHE A 281 6.04 -33.48 25.84
N LYS A 282 7.16 -33.65 25.12
CA LYS A 282 8.20 -34.59 25.57
C LYS A 282 8.92 -33.93 26.75
N PRO A 283 9.03 -34.56 27.92
CA PRO A 283 9.96 -34.07 28.93
C PRO A 283 11.36 -34.25 28.36
N SER A 284 11.99 -33.16 27.93
CA SER A 284 13.42 -33.10 27.72
C SER A 284 14.08 -33.39 29.06
N ASP A 285 14.96 -34.39 29.09
CA ASP A 285 15.76 -34.75 30.26
C ASP A 285 16.38 -33.49 30.89
N ALA A 286 15.95 -33.19 32.12
CA ALA A 286 16.33 -32.03 32.92
C ALA A 286 17.81 -32.06 33.39
N VAL A 287 18.70 -32.73 32.66
CA VAL A 287 20.12 -32.91 32.99
C VAL A 287 21.05 -32.13 32.06
N THR A 288 20.56 -31.59 30.93
CA THR A 288 21.43 -30.88 29.96
C THR A 288 21.28 -29.36 29.92
N ASP A 289 20.30 -28.77 30.61
CA ASP A 289 20.10 -27.31 30.63
C ASP A 289 20.62 -26.62 31.91
N ALA A 290 21.19 -27.38 32.86
CA ALA A 290 21.79 -26.81 34.07
C ALA A 290 23.21 -26.22 33.86
N GLU A 291 23.82 -26.39 32.68
CA GLU A 291 25.18 -25.91 32.39
C GLU A 291 25.25 -24.66 31.51
N ARG A 292 24.15 -24.18 30.92
CA ARG A 292 24.16 -22.90 30.19
C ARG A 292 23.80 -21.75 31.12
N GLY A 293 24.77 -21.41 31.95
CA GLY A 293 24.73 -20.27 32.85
C GLY A 293 24.44 -18.95 32.12
N VAL A 294 23.47 -18.22 32.67
CA VAL A 294 23.20 -16.80 32.38
C VAL A 294 24.47 -16.00 32.71
N GLY A 295 25.11 -15.41 31.70
CA GLY A 295 26.26 -14.50 31.90
C GLY A 295 27.45 -14.66 30.95
N GLN A 296 27.32 -15.36 29.82
CA GLN A 296 28.41 -15.43 28.85
C GLN A 296 28.46 -14.13 28.01
N VAL A 297 29.41 -13.25 28.36
CA VAL A 297 29.81 -12.13 27.50
C VAL A 297 30.46 -12.73 26.26
N ILE A 298 29.75 -12.66 25.14
CA ILE A 298 30.25 -13.16 23.84
C ILE A 298 31.25 -12.12 23.32
N ASP A 299 32.49 -12.54 23.14
CA ASP A 299 33.56 -11.68 22.64
C ASP A 299 33.38 -11.49 21.12
N LEU A 300 32.80 -10.35 20.72
CA LEU A 300 32.53 -10.01 19.32
C LEU A 300 33.79 -9.63 18.54
N THR A 301 34.94 -9.46 19.21
CA THR A 301 36.23 -9.12 18.61
C THR A 301 36.80 -10.24 17.74
N ALA A 302 36.33 -11.48 17.89
CA ALA A 302 36.76 -12.61 17.05
C ALA A 302 35.92 -12.80 15.77
N HIS A 303 34.89 -11.97 15.54
CA HIS A 303 34.02 -12.07 14.36
C HIS A 303 34.10 -10.84 13.43
N ASP A 304 35.08 -9.96 13.64
CA ASP A 304 35.34 -8.80 12.78
C ASP A 304 36.28 -9.14 11.60
N GLU A 305 36.17 -10.35 11.05
CA GLU A 305 36.74 -10.66 9.75
C GLU A 305 35.78 -10.12 8.67
N THR A 306 35.93 -8.84 8.38
CA THR A 306 35.31 -8.22 7.21
C THR A 306 35.70 -8.99 5.95
N GLU A 307 34.76 -9.72 5.36
CA GLU A 307 34.95 -10.33 4.04
C GLU A 307 35.31 -9.20 3.06
N GLN A 308 36.56 -9.17 2.62
CA GLN A 308 37.02 -8.22 1.61
C GLN A 308 36.34 -8.58 0.29
N ILE A 309 35.27 -7.86 -0.03
CA ILE A 309 34.57 -7.99 -1.31
C ILE A 309 35.56 -7.72 -2.45
N ASP A 310 35.82 -8.71 -3.30
CA ASP A 310 36.70 -8.55 -4.46
C ASP A 310 36.03 -7.69 -5.54
N LEU A 311 36.30 -6.38 -5.47
CA LEU A 311 35.76 -5.37 -6.38
C LEU A 311 36.24 -5.54 -7.84
N LYS A 312 37.26 -6.36 -8.12
CA LYS A 312 37.72 -6.59 -9.51
C LYS A 312 36.71 -7.44 -10.31
N GLY A 313 36.08 -8.44 -9.69
CA GLY A 313 35.06 -9.25 -10.36
C GLY A 313 33.83 -8.42 -10.76
N LEU A 314 33.33 -7.60 -9.84
CA LEU A 314 32.18 -6.71 -10.03
C LEU A 314 32.39 -5.69 -11.16
N ARG A 315 33.60 -5.12 -11.29
CA ARG A 315 33.91 -4.16 -12.35
C ARG A 315 33.95 -4.78 -13.75
N THR A 316 34.20 -6.07 -13.84
CA THR A 316 34.29 -6.77 -15.14
C THR A 316 32.90 -7.16 -15.65
N ALA A 317 31.98 -7.50 -14.74
CA ALA A 317 30.59 -7.82 -15.07
C ALA A 317 29.76 -6.61 -15.56
N LEU A 318 30.13 -5.40 -15.14
CA LEU A 318 29.44 -4.17 -15.58
C LEU A 318 29.91 -3.67 -16.97
N ARG A 319 30.96 -4.27 -17.53
CA ARG A 319 31.59 -3.83 -18.80
C ARG A 319 31.40 -4.84 -19.95
N ALA A 320 30.72 -5.96 -19.69
CA ALA A 320 30.26 -6.92 -20.70
C ALA A 320 28.81 -6.59 -21.10
#